data_AF-A0A7S2H442-F1
#
_entry.id   AF-A0A7S2H442-F1
#
_cell.length_a   1.000
_cell.length_b   1.000
_cell.length_c   1.000
_cell.angle_alpha   90.00
_cell.angle_beta   90.00
_cell.angle_gamma   90.00
#
_symmetry.space_group_name_H-M   'P 1'
#
loop_
_entity.id
_entity.type
_entity.pdbx_description
1 polymer ?
#
loop_
_entity_poly.entity_id
_entity_poly.type
_entity_poly.pdbx_seq_one_letter_code
_entity_poly.pdbx_strand_id
1 'polypeptide(L)'
;SLDFLSALFNASTVKPSVLQNRFYSETNYDRRLREFCRANQIDYQGFWTLTTNQKILKSEEINLIADRYGRTAESIFYRALIQLGVSPLSGTRSRLHMTEDAAVADESFVLSDAEIHLIDGLLV
;
A
#
# COMPACT_ATOMS: atom_id res chain seq x y z
N SER A 1 8.87 -9.80 12.08
CA SER A 1 8.79 -10.99 11.21
C SER A 1 7.45 -11.67 11.39
N LEU A 2 7.07 -12.59 10.50
CA LEU A 2 5.84 -13.35 10.61
C LEU A 2 5.78 -14.17 11.90
N ASP A 3 6.87 -14.84 12.26
CA ASP A 3 6.92 -15.68 13.47
C ASP A 3 6.62 -14.88 14.73
N PHE A 4 7.20 -13.69 14.85
CA PHE A 4 6.97 -12.80 15.99
C PHE A 4 5.50 -12.34 16.06
N LEU A 5 4.94 -11.86 14.94
CA LEU A 5 3.55 -11.42 14.91
C LEU A 5 2.58 -12.57 15.23
N SER A 6 2.81 -13.75 14.66
CA SER A 6 1.98 -14.93 14.89
C SER A 6 2.02 -15.36 16.36
N ALA A 7 3.21 -15.42 16.96
CA ALA A 7 3.36 -15.74 18.38
C ALA A 7 2.65 -14.71 19.28
N LEU A 8 2.83 -13.42 19.00
CA LEU A 8 2.15 -12.34 19.73
C LEU A 8 0.63 -12.46 19.59
N PHE A 9 0.13 -12.63 18.36
CA PHE A 9 -1.29 -12.75 18.09
C PHE A 9 -1.91 -13.93 18.84
N ASN A 10 -1.25 -15.10 18.85
CA ASN A 10 -1.73 -16.29 19.54
C ASN A 10 -1.72 -16.13 21.08
N ALA A 11 -0.68 -15.50 21.62
CA ALA A 11 -0.55 -15.29 23.06
C ALA A 11 -1.46 -14.18 23.62
N SER A 12 -1.93 -13.26 22.78
CA SER A 12 -2.69 -12.09 23.23
C SER A 12 -4.18 -12.39 23.39
N THR A 13 -4.77 -11.99 24.52
CA THR A 13 -6.23 -11.98 24.71
C THR A 13 -6.89 -10.94 23.82
N VAL A 14 -6.31 -9.73 23.77
CA VAL A 14 -6.73 -8.66 22.87
C VAL A 14 -5.84 -8.72 21.63
N LYS A 15 -6.45 -9.02 20.47
CA LYS A 15 -5.68 -9.16 19.22
C LYS A 15 -5.18 -7.80 18.72
N PRO A 16 -3.94 -7.72 18.20
CA PRO A 16 -3.48 -6.53 17.49
C PRO A 16 -4.45 -6.17 16.36
N SER A 17 -4.79 -4.89 16.22
CA SER A 17 -5.65 -4.40 15.13
C SER A 17 -4.85 -3.84 13.95
N VAL A 18 -3.59 -3.44 14.17
CA VAL A 18 -2.74 -2.81 13.16
C VAL A 18 -1.32 -3.36 13.26
N LEU A 19 -0.71 -3.65 12.11
CA LEU A 19 0.73 -3.81 11.96
C LEU A 19 1.26 -2.66 11.09
N GLN A 20 2.08 -1.79 11.67
CA GLN A 20 2.73 -0.70 10.94
C GLN A 20 4.18 -1.04 10.61
N ASN A 21 4.50 -1.19 9.33
CA ASN A 21 5.84 -1.52 8.84
C ASN A 21 6.25 -0.61 7.68
N ARG A 22 7.56 -0.58 7.37
CA ARG A 22 8.04 0.02 6.11
C ARG A 22 7.54 -0.82 4.94
N PHE A 23 7.15 -0.19 3.84
CA PHE A 23 6.68 -0.89 2.64
C PHE A 23 7.69 -0.80 1.49
N TYR A 24 8.53 -1.83 1.30
CA TYR A 24 9.72 -1.78 0.44
C TYR A 24 10.12 -3.18 -0.10
N SER A 25 10.90 -3.21 -1.18
CA SER A 25 11.23 -4.42 -1.95
C SER A 25 12.06 -5.46 -1.19
N GLU A 26 12.90 -5.03 -0.25
CA GLU A 26 13.88 -5.92 0.40
C GLU A 26 13.22 -6.93 1.35
N THR A 27 11.97 -6.70 1.75
CA THR A 27 11.14 -7.69 2.46
C THR A 27 10.14 -8.40 1.56
N ASN A 28 10.26 -8.24 0.24
CA ASN A 28 9.25 -8.62 -0.74
C ASN A 28 7.88 -8.06 -0.34
N TYR A 29 7.86 -6.76 0.00
CA TYR A 29 6.67 -6.02 0.41
C TYR A 29 5.86 -6.70 1.51
N ASP A 30 6.56 -7.38 2.43
CA ASP A 30 5.97 -8.09 3.55
C ASP A 30 4.86 -9.07 3.12
N ARG A 31 4.93 -9.66 1.91
CA ARG A 31 3.82 -10.42 1.31
C ARG A 31 3.16 -11.41 2.27
N ARG A 32 3.96 -12.26 2.93
CA ARG A 32 3.46 -13.26 3.90
C ARG A 32 2.87 -12.61 5.17
N LEU A 33 3.40 -11.47 5.59
CA LEU A 33 2.86 -10.70 6.72
C LEU A 33 1.53 -10.05 6.33
N ARG A 34 1.40 -9.48 5.13
CA ARG A 34 0.14 -8.93 4.61
C ARG A 34 -0.93 -10.01 4.49
N GLU A 35 -0.58 -11.19 3.98
CA GLU A 35 -1.48 -12.35 3.92
C GLU A 35 -1.97 -12.77 5.31
N PHE A 36 -1.07 -12.85 6.29
CA PHE A 36 -1.43 -13.13 7.68
C PHE A 36 -2.33 -12.05 8.28
N CYS A 37 -2.02 -10.77 8.03
CA CYS A 37 -2.81 -9.65 8.52
C CYS A 37 -4.24 -9.70 7.97
N ARG A 38 -4.39 -9.88 6.65
CA ARG A 38 -5.69 -10.02 5.99
C ARG A 38 -6.50 -11.18 6.55
N ALA A 39 -5.88 -12.35 6.76
CA ALA A 39 -6.55 -13.53 7.30
C ALA A 39 -7.04 -13.35 8.74
N ASN A 40 -6.40 -12.47 9.51
CA ASN A 40 -6.68 -12.24 10.93
C ASN A 40 -7.31 -10.86 11.22
N GLN A 41 -7.81 -10.17 10.20
CA GLN A 41 -8.44 -8.84 10.31
C GLN A 41 -7.52 -7.79 10.97
N ILE A 42 -6.22 -7.89 10.74
CA ILE A 42 -5.23 -6.88 11.11
C ILE A 42 -5.06 -5.94 9.92
N ASP A 43 -5.17 -4.64 10.13
CA ASP A 43 -4.83 -3.64 9.13
C ASP A 43 -3.30 -3.58 8.95
N TYR A 44 -2.82 -3.76 7.72
CA TYR A 44 -1.41 -3.60 7.41
C TYR A 44 -1.18 -2.16 6.97
N GLN A 45 -0.46 -1.39 7.78
CA GLN A 45 -0.17 0.01 7.52
C GLN A 45 1.28 0.20 7.05
N GLY A 46 1.45 0.68 5.82
CA GLY A 46 2.76 0.87 5.19
C GLY A 46 3.26 2.31 5.30
N PHE A 47 4.46 2.53 5.85
CA PHE A 47 5.13 3.84 5.81
C PHE A 47 6.36 3.84 4.90
N TRP A 48 6.84 5.04 4.57
CA TRP A 48 7.91 5.27 3.58
C TRP A 48 7.61 4.70 2.19
N THR A 49 6.32 4.56 1.87
CA THR A 49 5.79 3.97 0.65
C THR A 49 6.32 4.66 -0.60
N LEU A 50 6.25 5.99 -0.73
CA LEU A 50 6.70 6.65 -1.95
C LEU A 50 8.23 6.70 -2.06
N THR A 51 8.91 7.03 -0.97
CA THR A 51 10.37 7.23 -0.95
C THR A 51 11.14 5.96 -1.29
N THR A 52 10.67 4.79 -0.85
CA THR A 52 11.34 3.51 -1.11
C THR A 52 10.96 2.88 -2.45
N ASN A 53 9.88 3.35 -3.10
CA ASN A 53 9.34 2.77 -4.33
C ASN A 53 9.50 3.66 -5.57
N GLN A 54 10.58 4.44 -5.62
CA GLN A 54 10.86 5.37 -6.73
C GLN A 54 10.98 4.68 -8.10
N LYS A 55 11.39 3.41 -8.13
CA LYS A 55 11.44 2.63 -9.39
C LYS A 55 10.04 2.33 -9.91
N ILE A 56 9.12 1.92 -9.02
CA ILE A 56 7.72 1.66 -9.35
C ILE A 56 7.04 2.95 -9.80
N LEU A 57 7.23 4.06 -9.07
CA LEU A 57 6.64 5.36 -9.43
C LEU A 57 7.10 5.88 -10.80
N LYS A 58 8.28 5.47 -11.26
CA LYS A 58 8.84 5.85 -12.58
C LYS A 58 8.57 4.80 -13.66
N SER A 59 7.87 3.73 -13.35
CA SER A 59 7.54 2.68 -14.32
C SER A 59 6.59 3.20 -15.40
N GLU A 60 6.67 2.59 -16.58
CA GLU A 60 5.78 2.96 -17.70
C GLU A 60 4.33 2.63 -17.35
N GLU A 61 4.11 1.50 -16.67
CA GLU A 61 2.83 1.01 -16.20
C GLU A 61 2.11 2.03 -15.32
N ILE A 62 2.79 2.56 -14.29
CA ILE A 62 2.21 3.56 -13.38
C ILE A 62 1.91 4.86 -14.13
N ASN A 63 2.82 5.33 -14.99
CA ASN A 63 2.63 6.58 -15.73
C ASN A 63 1.47 6.51 -16.72
N LEU A 64 1.32 5.39 -17.45
CA LEU A 64 0.20 5.19 -18.38
C LEU A 64 -1.16 5.17 -17.66
N ILE A 65 -1.22 4.59 -16.46
CA ILE A 65 -2.43 4.61 -15.64
C ILE A 65 -2.67 6.03 -15.10
N ALA A 66 -1.63 6.71 -14.64
CA ALA A 66 -1.71 8.08 -14.14
C ALA A 66 -2.31 9.03 -15.19
N ASP A 67 -1.82 8.94 -16.43
CA ASP A 67 -2.32 9.73 -17.56
C ASP A 67 -3.80 9.42 -17.85
N ARG A 68 -4.19 8.15 -17.84
CA ARG A 68 -5.57 7.72 -18.10
C ARG A 68 -6.57 8.29 -17.10
N TYR A 69 -6.18 8.34 -15.83
CA TYR A 69 -7.03 8.84 -14.74
C TYR A 69 -6.86 10.33 -14.49
N GLY A 70 -5.90 11.00 -15.14
CA GLY A 70 -5.55 12.40 -14.87
C GLY A 70 -5.07 12.62 -13.43
N ARG A 71 -4.30 11.67 -12.89
CA ARG A 71 -3.78 11.67 -11.51
C ARG A 71 -2.26 11.60 -11.51
N THR A 72 -1.64 11.79 -10.35
CA THR A 72 -0.20 11.61 -10.18
C THR A 72 0.16 10.13 -10.03
N ALA A 73 1.41 9.76 -10.36
CA ALA A 73 1.92 8.41 -10.14
C ALA A 73 1.79 7.96 -8.68
N GLU A 74 2.03 8.88 -7.74
CA GLU A 74 1.85 8.68 -6.31
C GLU A 74 0.40 8.36 -5.95
N SER A 75 -0.56 9.08 -6.55
CA SER A 75 -1.99 8.84 -6.34
C SER A 75 -2.41 7.46 -6.86
N ILE A 76 -1.93 7.07 -8.05
CA ILE A 76 -2.18 5.73 -8.61
C ILE A 76 -1.61 4.67 -7.69
N PHE A 77 -0.37 4.83 -7.24
CA PHE A 77 0.28 3.82 -6.41
C PHE A 77 -0.40 3.70 -5.04
N TYR A 78 -0.73 4.81 -4.38
CA TYR A 78 -1.50 4.76 -3.14
C TYR A 78 -2.87 4.12 -3.33
N ARG A 79 -3.59 4.47 -4.39
CA ARG A 79 -4.90 3.86 -4.65
C ARG A 79 -4.80 2.36 -4.87
N ALA A 80 -3.81 1.92 -5.62
CA ALA A 80 -3.56 0.50 -5.85
C ALA A 80 -3.28 -0.25 -4.54
N LEU A 81 -2.46 0.32 -3.67
CA LEU A 81 -2.17 -0.27 -2.35
C LEU A 81 -3.42 -0.38 -1.48
N ILE A 82 -4.27 0.65 -1.45
CA ILE A 82 -5.55 0.61 -0.74
C ILE A 82 -6.43 -0.54 -1.26
N GLN A 83 -6.56 -0.69 -2.58
CA GLN A 83 -7.32 -1.79 -3.18
C GLN A 83 -6.70 -3.17 -2.94
N LEU A 84 -5.38 -3.25 -2.73
CA LEU A 84 -4.66 -4.46 -2.32
C LEU A 84 -4.75 -4.73 -0.80
N GLY A 85 -5.49 -3.90 -0.04
CA GLY A 85 -5.68 -4.04 1.40
C GLY A 85 -4.49 -3.55 2.23
N VAL A 86 -3.69 -2.63 1.69
CA VAL A 86 -2.62 -1.93 2.41
C VAL A 86 -3.08 -0.51 2.71
N SER A 87 -2.91 -0.07 3.95
CA SER A 87 -3.19 1.30 4.37
C SER A 87 -1.89 2.13 4.29
N PRO A 88 -1.65 2.93 3.23
CA PRO A 88 -0.45 3.75 3.14
C PRO A 88 -0.49 4.94 4.10
N LEU A 89 0.63 5.19 4.78
CA LEU A 89 0.83 6.36 5.63
C LEU A 89 1.52 7.47 4.83
N SER A 90 0.79 8.53 4.49
CA SER A 90 1.38 9.74 3.92
C SER A 90 1.99 10.62 5.02
N GLY A 91 3.24 11.04 4.80
CA GLY A 91 3.98 11.95 5.66
C GLY A 91 4.27 13.32 5.02
N THR A 92 3.53 13.70 3.98
CA THR A 92 3.80 14.92 3.22
C THR A 92 3.57 16.19 4.05
N ARG A 93 4.37 17.23 3.75
CA ARG A 93 4.24 18.58 4.34
C ARG A 93 3.72 19.60 3.33
N SER A 94 3.55 19.21 2.07
CA SER A 94 3.01 20.06 1.01
C SER A 94 1.49 19.99 1.03
N ARG A 95 0.82 21.15 1.11
CA ARG A 95 -0.65 21.22 1.06
C ARG A 95 -1.21 20.63 -0.24
N LEU A 96 -0.50 20.79 -1.35
CA LEU A 96 -0.91 20.19 -2.63
C LEU A 96 -0.95 18.67 -2.50
N HIS A 97 0.16 18.05 -2.08
CA HIS A 97 0.24 16.60 -1.90
C HIS A 97 -0.71 16.09 -0.82
N MET A 98 -0.95 16.82 0.27
CA MET A 98 -1.97 16.42 1.26
C MET A 98 -3.36 16.29 0.61
N THR A 99 -3.68 17.17 -0.34
CA THR A 99 -4.97 17.15 -1.04
C THR A 99 -5.02 15.98 -2.02
N GLU A 100 -3.95 15.75 -2.77
CA GLU A 100 -3.82 14.62 -3.70
C GLU A 100 -3.89 13.27 -2.96
N ASP A 101 -3.13 13.11 -1.89
CA ASP A 101 -3.08 11.90 -1.07
C ASP A 101 -4.42 11.62 -0.38
N ALA A 102 -5.11 12.65 0.11
CA ALA A 102 -6.43 12.48 0.70
C ALA A 102 -7.48 12.06 -0.34
N ALA A 103 -7.35 12.53 -1.58
CA ALA A 103 -8.29 12.21 -2.66
C ALA A 103 -8.27 10.72 -3.06
N VAL A 104 -7.20 9.97 -2.75
CA VAL A 104 -7.14 8.52 -3.05
C VAL A 104 -8.08 7.68 -2.17
N ALA A 105 -8.55 8.24 -1.06
CA ALA A 105 -9.53 7.63 -0.16
C ALA A 105 -10.97 7.69 -0.70
N ASP A 106 -11.21 8.45 -1.78
CA ASP A 106 -12.51 8.48 -2.45
C ASP A 106 -12.83 7.09 -3.02
N GLU A 107 -13.92 6.47 -2.56
CA GLU A 107 -14.35 5.14 -3.01
C GLU A 107 -14.78 5.12 -4.48
N SER A 108 -15.13 6.27 -5.07
CA SER A 108 -15.47 6.39 -6.49
C SER A 108 -14.25 6.31 -7.42
N PHE A 109 -13.06 6.60 -6.91
CA PHE A 109 -11.83 6.49 -7.68
C PHE A 109 -11.31 5.05 -7.63
N VAL A 110 -11.71 4.20 -8.57
CA VAL A 110 -11.35 2.77 -8.59
C VAL A 110 -10.45 2.45 -9.78
N LEU A 111 -9.32 1.79 -9.52
CA LEU A 111 -8.50 1.13 -10.54
C LEU A 111 -9.14 -0.20 -10.91
N SER A 112 -9.10 -0.55 -12.20
CA SER A 112 -9.62 -1.83 -12.70
C SER A 112 -8.82 -3.03 -12.17
N ASP A 113 -9.42 -4.22 -12.16
CA ASP A 113 -8.74 -5.45 -11.75
C ASP A 113 -7.46 -5.73 -12.56
N ALA A 114 -7.46 -5.39 -13.85
CA ALA A 114 -6.30 -5.52 -14.72
C ALA A 114 -5.15 -4.58 -14.31
N GLU A 115 -5.47 -3.34 -13.93
CA GLU A 115 -4.49 -2.37 -13.45
C GLU A 115 -3.96 -2.74 -12.07
N ILE A 116 -4.83 -3.22 -11.17
CA ILE A 116 -4.41 -3.76 -9.87
C ILE A 116 -3.48 -4.96 -10.05
N HIS A 117 -3.81 -5.89 -10.95
CA HIS A 117 -2.96 -7.05 -11.23
C HIS A 117 -1.61 -6.65 -11.80
N LEU A 118 -1.58 -5.65 -12.70
CA LEU A 118 -0.35 -5.09 -13.26
C LEU A 118 0.52 -4.50 -12.15
N ILE A 119 -0.05 -3.67 -11.26
CA ILE A 119 0.69 -3.00 -10.19
C ILE A 119 1.13 -3.99 -9.10
N ASP A 120 0.33 -4.99 -8.74
CA ASP A 120 0.72 -6.06 -7.80
C ASP A 120 1.90 -6.87 -8.36
N GLY A 121 1.97 -7.05 -9.69
CA GLY A 121 3.10 -7.67 -10.39
C GLY A 121 4.42 -6.89 -10.26
N LEU A 122 4.37 -5.60 -9.92
CA LEU A 122 5.57 -4.78 -9.65
C LEU A 122 6.07 -4.92 -8.19
N LEU A 123 5.28 -5.52 -7.30
CA LEU A 123 5.61 -5.73 -5.89
C LEU A 123 6.44 -7.02 -5.70
N VAL A 124 7.64 -7.03 -6.29
CA VAL A 124 8.59 -8.18 -6.28
C VAL A 124 9.91 -7.88 -5.58
#